data_AF-A0A545TWC1-F1
#
_entry.id   AF-A0A545TWC1-F1
#
_cell.length_a   1.000
_cell.length_b   1.000
_cell.length_c   1.000
_cell.angle_alpha   90.00
_cell.angle_beta   90.00
_cell.angle_gamma   90.00
#
_symmetry.space_group_name_H-M   'P 1'
#
loop_
_entity.id
_entity.type
_entity.pdbx_description
1 polymer ?
#
loop_
_entity_poly.entity_id
_entity_poly.type
_entity_poly.pdbx_seq_one_letter_code
_entity_poly.pdbx_strand_id
1 'polypeptide(L)'
;MSGSTNNQTQNQTQVLKVEFNLTIPADEYIRYYRGEIKWVQVRAINGLKVRFPANLLYPHVSHNGINGRFVLEYLAGGKAVSLRKIR
;
A
#
# COMPACT_ATOMS: atom_id res chain seq x y z
N MET A 1 10.37 27.78 -38.23
CA MET A 1 10.20 28.46 -36.93
C MET A 1 9.29 27.60 -36.08
N SER A 2 9.79 27.16 -34.92
CA SER A 2 9.09 26.65 -33.72
C SER A 2 8.15 25.44 -33.94
N GLY A 3 8.41 24.24 -33.42
CA GLY A 3 9.04 23.88 -32.16
C GLY A 3 7.96 23.53 -31.13
N SER A 4 7.78 22.22 -30.92
CA SER A 4 7.27 21.55 -29.71
C SER A 4 5.86 21.87 -29.20
N THR A 5 5.05 20.83 -28.95
CA THR A 5 4.45 20.41 -27.65
C THR A 5 3.37 19.36 -28.00
N ASN A 6 3.51 18.06 -27.69
CA ASN A 6 2.93 17.45 -26.50
C ASN A 6 3.20 15.93 -26.51
N ASN A 7 4.25 15.48 -25.84
CA ASN A 7 4.48 14.06 -25.52
C ASN A 7 4.63 13.87 -24.00
N GLN A 8 3.67 14.35 -23.21
CA GLN A 8 3.74 14.25 -21.74
C GLN A 8 2.61 13.44 -21.06
N THR A 9 1.67 12.84 -21.80
CA THR A 9 0.51 12.16 -21.17
C THR A 9 0.58 10.63 -21.09
N GLN A 10 1.65 9.97 -21.57
CA GLN A 10 1.69 8.50 -21.64
C GLN A 10 2.34 7.78 -20.44
N ASN A 11 2.92 8.50 -19.47
CA ASN A 11 3.71 7.88 -18.39
C ASN A 11 2.96 7.65 -17.06
N GLN A 12 1.64 7.85 -17.00
CA GLN A 12 0.90 7.85 -15.71
C GLN A 12 0.17 6.55 -15.34
N THR A 13 0.17 5.52 -16.21
CA THR A 13 -0.63 4.29 -15.98
C THR A 13 0.18 3.09 -15.48
N GLN A 14 1.48 3.27 -15.23
CA GLN A 14 2.31 2.15 -14.76
C GLN A 14 1.94 1.80 -13.31
N VAL A 15 1.35 0.62 -13.13
CA VAL A 15 1.06 0.02 -11.82
C VAL A 15 2.31 -0.69 -11.33
N LEU A 16 2.89 -0.18 -10.27
CA LEU A 16 4.00 -0.78 -9.56
C LEU A 16 3.45 -1.67 -8.44
N LYS A 17 4.21 -2.72 -8.10
CA LYS A 17 3.84 -3.68 -7.07
C LYS A 17 4.99 -3.86 -6.09
N VAL A 18 4.67 -3.94 -4.81
CA VAL A 18 5.63 -4.29 -3.76
C VAL A 18 5.06 -5.36 -2.86
N GLU A 19 5.92 -6.26 -2.43
CA GLU A 19 5.58 -7.35 -1.52
C GLU A 19 6.19 -7.12 -0.14
N PHE A 20 5.44 -7.45 0.90
CA PHE A 20 5.90 -7.39 2.28
C PHE A 20 5.19 -8.41 3.16
N ASN A 21 5.83 -8.76 4.27
CA ASN A 21 5.20 -9.47 5.37
C ASN A 21 4.65 -8.44 6.35
N LEU A 22 3.46 -8.70 6.89
CA LEU A 22 2.85 -7.84 7.90
C LEU A 22 2.27 -8.70 9.01
N THR A 23 2.61 -8.34 10.26
CA THR A 23 2.03 -8.91 11.47
C THR A 23 1.63 -7.76 12.37
N ILE A 24 0.33 -7.62 12.63
CA ILE A 24 -0.25 -6.68 13.57
C ILE A 24 -1.13 -7.50 14.52
N PRO A 25 -0.77 -7.61 15.80
CA PRO A 25 -1.62 -8.21 16.82
C PRO A 25 -3.01 -7.57 16.90
N ALA A 26 -4.01 -8.35 17.32
CA ALA A 26 -5.41 -7.89 17.39
C ALA A 26 -5.61 -6.69 18.33
N ASP A 27 -4.91 -6.69 19.47
CA ASP A 27 -4.91 -5.63 20.48
C ASP A 27 -4.28 -4.33 19.97
N GLU A 28 -3.22 -4.43 19.17
CA GLU A 28 -2.60 -3.26 18.51
C GLU A 28 -3.52 -2.70 17.41
N TYR A 29 -4.26 -3.58 16.73
CA TYR A 29 -5.20 -3.17 15.68
C TYR A 29 -6.42 -2.38 16.21
N ILE A 30 -6.79 -2.54 17.48
CA ILE A 30 -7.89 -1.76 18.09
C ILE A 30 -7.64 -0.24 17.98
N ARG A 31 -6.37 0.19 18.09
CA ARG A 31 -5.97 1.60 17.93
C ARG A 31 -6.13 2.10 16.49
N TYR A 32 -5.91 1.23 15.52
CA TYR A 32 -6.16 1.52 14.10
C TYR A 32 -7.66 1.71 13.82
N TYR A 33 -8.52 0.88 14.42
CA TYR A 33 -9.97 0.95 14.23
C TYR A 33 -10.62 2.21 14.83
N ARG A 34 -10.02 2.78 15.90
CA ARG A 34 -10.46 4.07 16.47
C ARG A 34 -10.14 5.28 15.59
N GLY A 35 -9.49 5.09 14.44
CA GLY A 35 -9.13 6.17 13.51
C GLY A 35 -7.92 6.99 13.94
N GLU A 36 -7.21 6.56 15.00
CA GLU A 36 -6.02 7.25 15.51
C GLU A 36 -4.84 7.13 14.54
N ILE A 37 -4.75 6.01 13.80
CA ILE A 37 -3.68 5.74 12.85
C ILE A 37 -4.21 5.73 11.42
N LYS A 38 -3.86 6.78 10.67
CA LYS A 38 -4.28 6.97 9.28
C LYS A 38 -3.40 6.24 8.26
N TRP A 39 -2.18 5.87 8.66
CA TRP A 39 -1.16 5.36 7.75
C TRP A 39 -0.38 4.21 8.35
N VAL A 40 -0.07 3.23 7.51
CA VAL A 40 0.78 2.09 7.83
C VAL A 40 2.06 2.23 7.04
N GLN A 41 3.21 2.05 7.70
CA GLN A 41 4.51 2.03 7.05
C GLN A 41 5.11 0.63 7.21
N VAL A 42 5.55 0.04 6.10
CA VAL A 42 6.19 -1.28 6.08
C VAL A 42 7.47 -1.23 5.26
N ARG A 43 8.34 -2.21 5.51
CA ARG A 43 9.50 -2.49 4.66
C ARG A 43 9.15 -3.64 3.72
N ALA A 44 9.22 -3.37 2.43
CA ALA A 44 9.06 -4.37 1.38
C ALA A 44 10.26 -5.32 1.35
N ILE A 45 10.04 -6.50 0.76
CA ILE A 45 11.05 -7.57 0.61
C ILE A 45 12.25 -7.07 -0.20
N ASN A 46 12.03 -6.18 -1.16
CA ASN A 46 13.08 -5.52 -1.94
C ASN A 46 13.79 -4.37 -1.17
N GLY A 47 13.51 -4.19 0.12
CA GLY A 47 14.12 -3.18 0.97
C GLY A 47 13.44 -1.80 0.96
N LEU A 48 12.53 -1.54 0.02
CA LEU A 48 11.81 -0.25 -0.08
C LEU A 48 10.93 -0.02 1.15
N LYS A 49 10.93 1.20 1.68
CA LYS A 49 9.92 1.61 2.66
C LYS A 49 8.70 2.11 1.90
N VAL A 50 7.54 1.53 2.20
CA VAL A 50 6.27 1.96 1.60
C VAL A 50 5.27 2.34 2.68
N ARG A 51 4.46 3.35 2.36
CA ARG A 51 3.42 3.88 3.24
C ARG A 51 2.10 3.84 2.51
N PHE A 52 1.06 3.33 3.17
CA PHE A 52 -0.27 3.24 2.58
C PHE A 52 -1.37 3.52 3.63
N PRO A 53 -2.59 3.89 3.21
CA PRO A 53 -3.68 4.16 4.13
C PRO A 53 -4.07 2.92 4.95
N ALA A 54 -4.28 3.09 6.25
CA ALA A 54 -4.62 1.98 7.14
C ALA A 54 -5.93 1.26 6.77
N ASN A 55 -6.88 1.97 6.15
CA ASN A 55 -8.17 1.40 5.73
C ASN A 55 -8.05 0.26 4.70
N LEU A 56 -6.94 0.17 3.97
CA LEU A 56 -6.68 -0.95 3.05
C LEU A 56 -6.53 -2.29 3.77
N LEU A 57 -6.24 -2.27 5.08
CA LEU A 57 -6.15 -3.48 5.89
C LEU A 57 -7.50 -4.02 6.34
N TYR A 58 -8.58 -3.22 6.27
CA TYR A 58 -9.90 -3.59 6.82
C TYR A 58 -10.41 -4.94 6.32
N PRO A 59 -10.29 -5.30 5.02
CA PRO A 59 -10.74 -6.61 4.54
C PRO A 59 -9.88 -7.79 5.02
N HIS A 60 -8.70 -7.53 5.58
CA HIS A 60 -7.70 -8.53 5.94
C HIS A 60 -7.56 -8.72 7.45
N VAL A 61 -8.42 -8.07 8.23
CA VAL A 61 -8.46 -8.20 9.70
C VAL A 61 -9.12 -9.51 10.07
N SER A 62 -8.48 -10.27 10.95
CA SER A 62 -9.04 -11.47 11.58
C SER A 62 -9.12 -11.32 13.10
N HIS A 63 -9.72 -12.30 13.78
CA HIS A 63 -9.75 -12.34 15.25
C HIS A 63 -8.34 -12.34 15.87
N ASN A 64 -7.35 -12.89 15.16
CA ASN A 64 -5.95 -12.94 15.60
C ASN A 64 -5.14 -11.71 15.13
N GLY A 65 -5.82 -10.66 14.66
CA GLY A 65 -5.20 -9.50 14.04
C GLY A 65 -4.92 -9.70 12.55
N ILE A 66 -3.89 -9.04 12.06
CA ILE A 66 -3.46 -9.12 10.66
C ILE A 66 -2.16 -9.90 10.63
N ASN A 67 -2.14 -11.01 9.93
CA ASN A 67 -0.93 -11.76 9.67
C ASN A 67 -0.96 -12.28 8.24
N GLY A 68 0.11 -12.05 7.50
CA GLY A 68 0.31 -12.65 6.19
C GLY A 68 1.34 -11.92 5.35
N ARG A 69 1.43 -12.38 4.10
CA ARG A 69 2.19 -11.71 3.05
C ARG A 69 1.22 -10.97 2.14
N PHE A 70 1.58 -9.74 1.81
CA PHE A 70 0.73 -8.82 1.05
C PHE A 70 1.44 -8.31 -0.19
N VAL A 71 0.64 -7.98 -1.19
CA VAL A 71 1.04 -7.19 -2.36
C VAL A 71 0.29 -5.86 -2.28
N LEU A 72 1.04 -4.76 -2.26
CA LEU A 72 0.52 -3.40 -2.45
C LEU A 72 0.77 -2.98 -3.89
N GLU A 73 -0.30 -2.59 -4.58
CA GLU A 73 -0.23 -2.00 -5.90
C GLU A 73 -0.36 -0.49 -5.78
N TYR A 74 0.47 0.26 -6.49
CA TYR A 74 0.45 1.72 -6.49
C TYR A 74 0.82 2.26 -7.88
N LEU A 75 0.27 3.41 -8.24
CA LEU A 75 0.65 4.10 -9.48
C LEU A 75 2.04 4.72 -9.31
N ALA A 76 2.77 4.88 -10.42
CA ALA A 76 4.07 5.55 -10.43
C ALA A 76 4.04 6.96 -9.79
N GLY A 77 2.87 7.62 -9.75
CA GLY A 77 2.65 8.87 -8.99
C GLY A 77 2.47 8.71 -7.47
N GLY A 78 2.70 7.52 -6.90
CA GLY A 78 2.64 7.24 -5.46
C GLY A 78 1.24 6.97 -4.90
N LYS A 79 0.20 6.92 -5.74
CA LYS A 79 -1.17 6.64 -5.30
C LYS A 79 -1.36 5.13 -5.10
N ALA A 80 -1.60 4.70 -3.85
CA ALA A 80 -1.97 3.33 -3.55
C ALA A 80 -3.29 2.95 -4.25
N VAL A 81 -3.31 1.81 -4.91
CA VAL A 81 -4.42 1.30 -5.72
C VAL A 81 -5.14 0.17 -4.99
N SER A 82 -4.39 -0.81 -4.49
CA SER A 82 -4.99 -2.00 -3.89
C SER A 82 -4.03 -2.69 -2.91
N LEU A 83 -4.59 -3.38 -1.92
CA LEU A 83 -3.85 -4.26 -1.02
C LEU A 83 -4.49 -5.64 -1.03
N ARG A 84 -3.68 -6.67 -1.29
CA ARG A 84 -4.16 -8.05 -1.39
C ARG A 84 -3.24 -9.01 -0.65
N LYS A 85 -3.84 -9.87 0.18
CA LYS A 85 -3.13 -10.96 0.86
C LYS A 85 -2.83 -12.08 -0.14
N ILE A 86 -1.63 -12.64 -0.08
CA ILE A 86 -1.16 -13.73 -0.97
C ILE A 86 -0.79 -15.02 -0.23
N ARG A 87 -0.48 -14.92 1.07
CA ARG A 87 -0.27 -16.05 1.99
C ARG A 87 -0.68 -15.64 3.40
#